data_AF-A0A1P8U5T3-F1
#
_entry.id   AF-A0A1P8U5T3-F1
#
_cell.length_a   1.000
_cell.length_b   1.000
_cell.length_c   1.000
_cell.angle_alpha   90.00
_cell.angle_beta   90.00
_cell.angle_gamma   90.00
#
_symmetry.space_group_name_H-M   'P 1'
#
loop_
_entity.id
_entity.type
_entity.pdbx_description
1 polymer ?
#
loop_
_entity_poly.entity_id
_entity_poly.type
_entity_poly.pdbx_seq_one_letter_code
_entity_poly.pdbx_strand_id
1 'polypeptide(L)'
;MEVRTRAGAVCARHRRWHYAGADRDLARAANFFRAERCLTGTLWERGIGPDTGELELATTLIRATDLGQEDESHRTALARHYPEAVRLVALATEPWAERFLANTNVGPIQVAALVEAAVNAVTAGTSHDIDAVRASFHAEGRETVIGLDWPMRLRHGRSPGLDDLGRRILTFAPRVRATLLRHTDARKPPARQPRPSSRHAQV
;
A
#
# COMPACT_ATOMS: atom_id res chain seq x y z
N MET A 1 -27.11 -8.41 -6.33
CA MET A 1 -25.71 -8.75 -6.68
C MET A 1 -25.19 -7.63 -7.56
N GLU A 2 -24.32 -6.77 -7.04
CA GLU A 2 -23.64 -5.78 -7.88
C GLU A 2 -22.60 -6.52 -8.72
N VAL A 3 -22.81 -6.56 -10.03
CA VAL A 3 -21.76 -6.91 -10.99
C VAL A 3 -20.76 -5.76 -10.91
N ARG A 4 -19.71 -5.92 -10.09
CA ARG A 4 -18.53 -5.06 -10.18
C ARG A 4 -17.93 -5.28 -11.56
N THR A 5 -18.34 -4.48 -12.53
CA THR A 5 -17.65 -4.34 -13.81
C THR A 5 -16.17 -4.14 -13.51
N ARG A 6 -15.29 -4.83 -14.24
CA ARG A 6 -13.83 -4.63 -14.20
C ARG A 6 -13.52 -3.19 -14.62
N ALA A 7 -13.68 -2.25 -13.71
CA ALA A 7 -13.49 -0.83 -13.94
C ALA A 7 -12.16 -0.46 -13.25
N GLY A 8 -11.07 -0.52 -14.00
CA GLY A 8 -9.86 0.18 -13.62
C GLY A 8 -9.83 1.57 -14.24
N ALA A 9 -8.74 2.31 -14.05
CA ALA A 9 -8.72 3.74 -14.35
C ALA A 9 -8.41 4.07 -15.81
N VAL A 10 -7.90 3.08 -16.55
CA VAL A 10 -7.40 3.24 -17.92
C VAL A 10 -8.17 2.36 -18.89
N CYS A 11 -8.67 2.95 -19.97
CA CYS A 11 -9.23 2.19 -21.09
C CYS A 11 -8.09 1.78 -22.02
N ALA A 12 -7.68 0.50 -21.98
CA ALA A 12 -6.63 -0.03 -22.86
C ALA A 12 -6.97 0.08 -24.35
N ARG A 13 -8.26 -0.10 -24.72
CA ARG A 13 -8.75 0.00 -26.10
C ARG A 13 -8.56 1.41 -26.68
N HIS A 14 -8.99 2.42 -25.93
CA HIS A 14 -8.93 3.81 -26.39
C HIS A 14 -7.63 4.52 -26.02
N ARG A 15 -6.78 3.87 -25.22
CA ARG A 15 -5.53 4.42 -24.67
C ARG A 15 -5.76 5.73 -23.90
N ARG A 16 -6.80 5.76 -23.07
CA ARG A 16 -7.21 6.97 -22.34
C ARG A 16 -7.43 6.70 -20.86
N TRP A 17 -7.09 7.69 -20.04
CA TRP A 17 -7.57 7.80 -18.68
C TRP A 17 -9.07 8.11 -18.71
N HIS A 18 -9.87 7.44 -17.89
CA HIS A 18 -11.33 7.68 -17.82
C HIS A 18 -11.88 7.68 -16.39
N TYR A 19 -11.01 7.58 -15.39
CA TYR A 19 -11.42 7.53 -14.00
C TYR A 19 -11.80 8.91 -13.48
N ALA A 20 -12.86 8.93 -12.67
CA ALA A 20 -13.38 10.11 -11.99
C ALA A 20 -13.75 11.29 -12.92
N GLY A 21 -14.20 11.00 -14.14
CA GLY A 21 -14.68 11.99 -15.10
C GLY A 21 -13.58 12.77 -15.82
N ALA A 22 -12.31 12.48 -15.55
CA ALA A 22 -11.19 13.02 -16.31
C ALA A 22 -10.99 12.19 -17.59
N ASP A 23 -10.69 12.87 -18.69
CA ASP A 23 -10.35 12.24 -19.96
C ASP A 23 -9.00 12.78 -20.47
N ARG A 24 -8.00 11.89 -20.53
CA ARG A 24 -6.63 12.23 -20.90
C ARG A 24 -6.07 11.18 -21.83
N ASP A 25 -5.44 11.62 -22.92
CA ASP A 25 -4.73 10.73 -23.83
C ASP A 25 -3.46 10.14 -23.18
N LEU A 26 -3.34 8.82 -23.25
CA LEU A 26 -2.23 8.02 -22.76
C LEU A 26 -1.48 7.31 -23.90
N ALA A 27 -1.62 7.79 -25.14
CA ALA A 27 -1.06 7.16 -26.35
C ALA A 27 0.41 6.72 -26.22
N ARG A 28 1.24 7.39 -25.42
CA ARG A 28 2.66 7.06 -25.20
C ARG A 28 3.01 6.68 -23.75
N ALA A 29 2.04 6.52 -22.87
CA ALA A 29 2.25 6.27 -21.45
C ALA A 29 2.21 4.77 -21.10
N ALA A 30 3.25 4.03 -21.50
CA ALA A 30 3.32 2.57 -21.31
C ALA A 30 3.22 2.13 -19.83
N ASN A 31 3.70 2.97 -18.91
CA ASN A 31 3.61 2.78 -17.46
C ASN A 31 2.16 2.74 -16.95
N PHE A 32 1.26 3.57 -17.48
CA PHE A 32 -0.16 3.55 -17.10
C PHE A 32 -0.84 2.23 -17.47
N PHE A 33 -0.54 1.66 -18.64
CA PHE A 33 -1.09 0.36 -19.03
C PHE A 33 -0.50 -0.81 -18.24
N ARG A 34 0.77 -0.72 -17.80
CA ARG A 34 1.36 -1.70 -16.88
C ARG A 34 0.69 -1.63 -15.51
N ALA A 35 0.48 -0.42 -15.00
CA ALA A 35 -0.25 -0.19 -13.75
C ALA A 35 -1.67 -0.74 -13.84
N GLU A 36 -2.40 -0.44 -14.91
CA GLU A 36 -3.76 -0.97 -15.14
C GLU A 36 -3.81 -2.50 -15.14
N ARG A 37 -2.86 -3.17 -15.80
CA ARG A 37 -2.77 -4.64 -15.78
C ARG A 37 -2.48 -5.19 -14.39
N CYS A 38 -1.62 -4.51 -13.62
CA CYS A 38 -1.35 -4.89 -12.24
C CYS A 38 -2.60 -4.72 -11.35
N LEU A 39 -3.31 -3.60 -11.50
CA LEU A 39 -4.53 -3.31 -10.75
C LEU A 39 -5.62 -4.34 -11.04
N THR A 40 -5.96 -4.52 -12.31
CA THR A 40 -7.04 -5.42 -12.77
C THR A 40 -6.70 -6.91 -12.70
N GLY A 41 -5.43 -7.26 -12.48
CA GLY A 41 -4.95 -8.62 -12.27
C GLY A 41 -4.64 -8.90 -10.81
N THR A 42 -3.37 -8.79 -10.43
CA THR A 42 -2.87 -9.17 -9.10
C THR A 42 -3.57 -8.45 -7.95
N LEU A 43 -3.79 -7.13 -8.04
CA LEU A 43 -4.44 -6.38 -6.97
C LEU A 43 -5.95 -6.68 -6.90
N TRP A 44 -6.60 -6.87 -8.05
CA TRP A 44 -7.99 -7.28 -8.10
C TRP A 44 -8.23 -8.63 -7.43
N GLU A 45 -7.36 -9.61 -7.66
CA GLU A 45 -7.40 -10.90 -6.97
C GLU A 45 -7.27 -10.72 -5.44
N ARG A 46 -6.55 -9.68 -5.00
CA ARG A 46 -6.44 -9.24 -3.60
C ARG A 46 -7.65 -8.48 -3.08
N GLY A 47 -8.65 -8.21 -3.92
CA GLY A 47 -9.85 -7.44 -3.56
C GLY A 47 -9.60 -5.93 -3.53
N ILE A 48 -8.47 -5.47 -4.08
CA ILE A 48 -8.06 -4.08 -4.13
C ILE A 48 -8.49 -3.49 -5.47
N GLY A 49 -9.12 -2.32 -5.42
CA GLY A 49 -9.57 -1.57 -6.59
C GLY A 49 -9.35 -0.07 -6.42
N PRO A 50 -9.82 0.74 -7.39
CA PRO A 50 -9.69 2.19 -7.31
C PRO A 50 -10.32 2.79 -6.05
N ASP A 51 -11.47 2.25 -5.63
CA ASP A 51 -12.31 2.83 -4.58
C ASP A 51 -12.14 2.16 -3.20
N THR A 52 -11.14 1.28 -3.03
CA THR A 52 -10.95 0.53 -1.77
C THR A 52 -10.14 1.29 -0.70
N GLY A 53 -9.47 2.37 -1.12
CA GLY A 53 -8.74 3.32 -0.26
C GLY A 53 -7.22 3.14 -0.25
N GLU A 54 -6.70 2.02 -0.73
CA GLU A 54 -5.25 1.75 -0.81
C GLU A 54 -4.57 2.68 -1.83
N LEU A 55 -5.20 2.90 -2.99
CA LEU A 55 -4.70 3.87 -3.98
C LEU A 55 -4.80 5.31 -3.46
N GLU A 56 -5.80 5.62 -2.63
CA GLU A 56 -5.94 6.92 -1.98
C GLU A 56 -4.80 7.18 -1.00
N LEU A 57 -4.52 6.20 -0.15
CA LEU A 57 -3.38 6.24 0.76
C LEU A 57 -2.06 6.35 0.00
N ALA A 58 -1.83 5.51 -1.01
CA ALA A 58 -0.60 5.52 -1.78
C ALA A 58 -0.36 6.87 -2.48
N THR A 59 -1.41 7.44 -3.08
CA THR A 59 -1.33 8.76 -3.69
C THR A 59 -1.03 9.84 -2.66
N THR A 60 -1.64 9.76 -1.47
CA THR A 60 -1.36 10.71 -0.37
C THR A 60 0.09 10.64 0.09
N LEU A 61 0.64 9.43 0.20
CA LEU A 61 2.04 9.20 0.58
C LEU A 61 3.01 9.74 -0.48
N ILE A 62 2.72 9.51 -1.77
CA ILE A 62 3.54 10.03 -2.87
C ILE A 62 3.46 11.56 -2.92
N ARG A 63 2.28 12.16 -2.78
CA ARG A 63 2.14 13.63 -2.74
C ARG A 63 2.92 14.28 -1.60
N ALA A 64 3.13 13.56 -0.49
CA ALA A 64 3.91 14.09 0.61
C ALA A 64 5.40 14.30 0.26
N THR A 65 5.88 13.77 -0.87
CA THR A 65 7.21 14.11 -1.42
C THR A 65 7.21 15.36 -2.29
N ASP A 66 6.04 15.74 -2.83
CA ASP A 66 5.91 16.85 -3.77
C ASP A 66 5.67 18.16 -2.99
N LEU A 67 6.70 18.98 -2.88
CA LEU A 67 6.59 20.30 -2.25
C LEU A 67 5.60 21.19 -3.02
N GLY A 68 4.56 21.71 -2.34
CA GLY A 68 3.67 22.75 -2.87
C GLY A 68 2.45 22.27 -3.66
N GLN A 69 1.98 21.04 -3.44
CA GLN A 69 0.77 20.49 -4.10
C GLN A 69 -0.33 20.09 -3.09
N GLU A 70 -0.39 20.70 -1.91
CA GLU A 70 -1.29 20.29 -0.80
C GLU A 70 -2.79 20.43 -1.16
N ASP A 71 -3.15 21.42 -1.98
CA ASP A 71 -4.54 21.71 -2.37
C ASP A 71 -5.07 20.90 -3.58
N GLU A 72 -4.23 20.06 -4.19
CA GLU A 72 -4.66 19.24 -5.33
C GLU A 72 -5.70 18.18 -4.90
N SER A 73 -6.77 18.03 -5.69
CA SER A 73 -7.77 16.99 -5.44
C SER A 73 -7.14 15.61 -5.57
N HIS A 74 -7.56 14.66 -4.71
CA HIS A 74 -7.05 13.29 -4.76
C HIS A 74 -7.15 12.66 -6.17
N ARG A 75 -8.24 12.94 -6.88
CA ARG A 75 -8.50 12.42 -8.24
C ARG A 75 -7.46 12.91 -9.25
N THR A 76 -7.11 14.20 -9.19
CA THR A 76 -6.10 14.79 -10.06
C THR A 76 -4.72 14.22 -9.75
N ALA A 77 -4.38 14.12 -8.47
CA ALA A 77 -3.12 13.54 -8.04
C ALA A 77 -3.00 12.06 -8.44
N LEU A 78 -4.08 11.28 -8.31
CA LEU A 78 -4.10 9.89 -8.74
C LEU A 78 -3.86 9.80 -10.26
N ALA A 79 -4.47 10.66 -11.07
CA ALA A 79 -4.22 10.68 -12.52
C ALA A 79 -2.78 11.06 -12.88
N ARG A 80 -2.07 11.79 -12.02
CA ARG A 80 -0.64 12.11 -12.17
C ARG A 80 0.26 10.95 -11.75
N HIS A 81 0.01 10.37 -10.58
CA HIS A 81 0.87 9.37 -9.94
C HIS A 81 0.34 7.94 -10.03
N TYR A 82 -0.60 7.66 -10.95
CA TYR A 82 -1.25 6.34 -11.03
C TYR A 82 -0.25 5.17 -11.11
N PRO A 83 0.80 5.23 -11.96
CA PRO A 83 1.78 4.16 -12.01
C PRO A 83 2.52 3.96 -10.69
N GLU A 84 2.95 5.04 -10.05
CA GLU A 84 3.66 5.03 -8.77
C GLU A 84 2.76 4.49 -7.66
N ALA A 85 1.50 4.95 -7.59
CA ALA A 85 0.52 4.52 -6.60
C ALA A 85 0.19 3.03 -6.72
N VAL A 86 -0.04 2.54 -7.95
CA VAL A 86 -0.28 1.10 -8.17
C VAL A 86 0.95 0.27 -7.80
N ARG A 87 2.17 0.71 -8.16
CA ARG A 87 3.41 0.02 -7.77
C ARG A 87 3.59 -0.04 -6.26
N LEU A 88 3.30 1.07 -5.56
CA LEU A 88 3.40 1.13 -4.11
C LEU A 88 2.44 0.17 -3.43
N VAL A 89 1.16 0.15 -3.86
CA VAL A 89 0.16 -0.78 -3.33
C VAL A 89 0.53 -2.23 -3.66
N ALA A 90 1.01 -2.49 -4.88
CA ALA A 90 1.45 -3.83 -5.27
C ALA A 90 2.56 -4.35 -4.33
N LEU A 91 3.57 -3.53 -4.06
CA LEU A 91 4.69 -3.85 -3.17
C LEU A 91 4.23 -4.03 -1.71
N ALA A 92 3.47 -3.06 -1.19
CA ALA A 92 3.02 -3.05 0.20
C ALA A 92 2.01 -4.16 0.54
N THR A 93 1.42 -4.80 -0.48
CA THR A 93 0.48 -5.92 -0.34
C THR A 93 1.07 -7.25 -0.83
N GLU A 94 2.40 -7.32 -1.00
CA GLU A 94 3.07 -8.61 -1.20
C GLU A 94 3.04 -9.43 0.09
N PRO A 95 3.06 -10.77 0.02
CA PRO A 95 2.98 -11.63 1.21
C PRO A 95 4.05 -11.37 2.28
N TRP A 96 5.24 -10.90 1.90
CA TRP A 96 6.27 -10.52 2.87
C TRP A 96 5.90 -9.23 3.61
N ALA A 97 5.39 -8.23 2.90
CA ALA A 97 4.98 -6.94 3.45
C ALA A 97 3.76 -7.12 4.36
N GLU A 98 2.79 -7.95 3.94
CA GLU A 98 1.65 -8.32 4.78
C GLU A 98 2.10 -8.96 6.09
N ARG A 99 3.03 -9.93 6.05
CA ARG A 99 3.56 -10.57 7.27
C ARG A 99 4.30 -9.58 8.16
N PHE A 100 5.10 -8.70 7.57
CA PHE A 100 5.81 -7.66 8.31
C PHE A 100 4.83 -6.69 8.98
N LEU A 101 3.86 -6.15 8.23
CA LEU A 101 2.85 -5.23 8.73
C LEU A 101 1.88 -5.91 9.70
N ALA A 102 1.59 -7.21 9.60
CA ALA A 102 0.73 -7.92 10.53
C ALA A 102 1.42 -8.24 11.88
N ASN A 103 2.76 -8.23 11.92
CA ASN A 103 3.51 -8.58 13.11
C ASN A 103 3.34 -7.52 14.23
N THR A 104 2.87 -7.93 15.40
CA THR A 104 2.64 -7.03 16.55
C THR A 104 3.93 -6.46 17.14
N ASN A 105 5.07 -7.10 16.89
CA ASN A 105 6.39 -6.62 17.32
C ASN A 105 6.91 -5.47 16.43
N VAL A 106 6.32 -5.26 15.25
CA VAL A 106 6.65 -4.14 14.37
C VAL A 106 5.95 -2.88 14.88
N GLY A 107 6.76 -1.95 15.37
CA GLY A 107 6.32 -0.65 15.86
C GLY A 107 6.07 0.38 14.76
N PRO A 108 5.47 1.54 15.10
CA PRO A 108 5.16 2.60 14.15
C PRO A 108 6.37 3.16 13.39
N ILE A 109 7.56 3.18 14.01
CA ILE A 109 8.80 3.68 13.39
C ILE A 109 9.21 2.76 12.23
N GLN A 110 9.12 1.45 12.43
CA GLN A 110 9.45 0.45 11.42
C GLN A 110 8.46 0.48 10.25
N VAL A 111 7.17 0.69 10.55
CA VAL A 111 6.15 0.91 9.51
C VAL A 111 6.48 2.17 8.71
N ALA A 112 6.82 3.27 9.37
CA ALA A 112 7.18 4.51 8.71
C ALA A 112 8.42 4.35 7.80
N ALA A 113 9.46 3.67 8.28
CA ALA A 113 10.68 3.41 7.52
C ALA A 113 10.42 2.55 6.26
N LEU A 114 9.61 1.49 6.39
CA LEU A 114 9.21 0.67 5.25
C LEU A 114 8.48 1.50 4.18
N VAL A 115 7.51 2.30 4.62
CA VAL A 115 6.68 3.07 3.68
C VAL A 115 7.47 4.22 3.04
N GLU A 116 8.33 4.91 3.79
CA GLU A 116 9.28 5.89 3.27
C GLU A 116 10.17 5.27 2.19
N ALA A 117 10.84 4.15 2.49
CA ALA A 117 11.72 3.46 1.55
C ALA A 117 10.96 2.99 0.30
N ALA A 118 9.74 2.45 0.48
CA ALA A 118 8.90 2.01 -0.62
C ALA A 118 8.45 3.20 -1.51
N VAL A 119 8.04 4.33 -0.92
CA VAL A 119 7.69 5.55 -1.66
C VAL A 119 8.89 6.02 -2.48
N ASN A 120 10.07 6.14 -1.86
CA ASN A 120 11.30 6.57 -2.52
C ASN A 120 11.69 5.62 -3.68
N ALA A 121 11.55 4.30 -3.50
CA ALA A 121 11.83 3.33 -4.56
C ALA A 121 10.87 3.46 -5.75
N VAL A 122 9.56 3.63 -5.50
CA VAL A 122 8.58 3.71 -6.61
C VAL A 122 8.60 5.06 -7.34
N THR A 123 9.02 6.14 -6.67
CA THR A 123 9.19 7.47 -7.28
C THR A 123 10.47 7.55 -8.09
N ALA A 124 11.58 6.96 -7.61
CA ALA A 124 12.82 6.81 -8.39
C ALA A 124 12.61 5.92 -9.63
N GLY A 125 11.71 4.94 -9.54
CA GLY A 125 11.25 4.14 -10.67
C GLY A 125 12.21 3.04 -11.12
N THR A 126 13.22 2.70 -10.32
CA THR A 126 14.15 1.60 -10.61
C THR A 126 13.67 0.29 -9.97
N SER A 127 13.75 -0.81 -10.71
CA SER A 127 13.41 -2.14 -10.15
C SER A 127 14.38 -2.55 -9.05
N HIS A 128 15.63 -2.09 -9.12
CA HIS A 128 16.68 -2.40 -8.16
C HIS A 128 16.33 -1.88 -6.76
N ASP A 129 15.83 -0.64 -6.66
CA ASP A 129 15.44 -0.05 -5.37
C ASP A 129 14.25 -0.80 -4.76
N ILE A 130 13.31 -1.27 -5.59
CA ILE A 130 12.18 -2.09 -5.12
C ILE A 130 12.68 -3.44 -4.58
N ASP A 131 13.62 -4.09 -5.27
CA ASP A 131 14.21 -5.36 -4.81
C ASP A 131 15.03 -5.17 -3.53
N ALA A 132 15.73 -4.04 -3.38
CA ALA A 132 16.41 -3.68 -2.15
C ALA A 132 15.43 -3.54 -0.97
N VAL A 133 14.29 -2.86 -1.17
CA VAL A 133 13.23 -2.79 -0.14
C VAL A 133 12.74 -4.18 0.26
N ARG A 134 12.49 -5.08 -0.71
CA ARG A 134 12.08 -6.47 -0.39
C ARG A 134 13.12 -7.21 0.45
N ALA A 135 14.40 -7.04 0.13
CA ALA A 135 15.49 -7.69 0.86
C ALA A 135 15.65 -7.11 2.28
N SER A 136 15.50 -5.80 2.43
CA SER A 136 15.73 -5.09 3.69
C SER A 136 14.66 -5.30 4.75
N PHE A 137 13.41 -5.62 4.37
CA PHE A 137 12.29 -5.69 5.31
C PHE A 137 11.70 -7.10 5.37
N HIS A 138 12.10 -7.88 6.38
CA HIS A 138 11.55 -9.22 6.60
C HIS A 138 11.27 -9.49 8.09
N ALA A 139 10.30 -10.37 8.33
CA ALA A 139 9.96 -10.86 9.65
C ALA A 139 10.14 -12.38 9.68
N GLU A 140 11.12 -12.85 10.44
CA GLU A 140 11.38 -14.28 10.65
C GLU A 140 10.96 -14.67 12.08
N GLY A 141 9.88 -15.44 12.20
CA GLY A 141 9.38 -15.91 13.49
C GLY A 141 8.97 -14.76 14.43
N ARG A 142 9.64 -14.65 15.57
CA ARG A 142 9.41 -13.58 16.56
C ARG A 142 10.35 -12.39 16.40
N GLU A 143 11.35 -12.51 15.53
CA GLU A 143 12.36 -11.47 15.30
C GLU A 143 12.03 -10.70 14.01
N THR A 144 12.06 -9.38 14.12
CA THR A 144 11.91 -8.47 12.98
C THR A 144 13.31 -7.97 12.65
N VAL A 145 13.89 -8.50 11.57
CA VAL A 145 15.21 -8.07 11.10
C VAL A 145 14.98 -7.02 10.01
N ILE A 146 15.42 -5.80 10.28
CA ILE A 146 15.43 -4.72 9.29
C ILE A 146 16.87 -4.56 8.84
N GLY A 147 17.20 -5.20 7.72
CA GLY A 147 18.49 -5.14 7.06
C GLY A 147 18.58 -3.91 6.17
N LEU A 148 18.51 -2.72 6.75
CA LEU A 148 19.00 -1.53 6.08
C LEU A 148 20.52 -1.52 6.25
N ASP A 149 21.29 -1.32 5.19
CA ASP A 149 22.75 -1.08 5.24
C ASP A 149 23.11 0.27 5.92
N TRP A 150 22.32 0.68 6.90
CA TRP A 150 22.50 1.86 7.73
C TRP A 150 22.67 1.40 9.18
N PRO A 151 23.76 1.76 9.88
CA PRO A 151 23.92 1.39 11.28
C PRO A 151 22.90 2.16 12.16
N MET A 152 21.71 1.59 12.35
CA MET A 152 20.64 2.16 13.16
C MET A 152 20.81 1.76 14.63
N ARG A 153 21.38 2.64 15.46
CA ARG A 153 21.34 2.52 16.92
C ARG A 153 20.25 3.42 17.50
N LEU A 154 19.17 2.81 18.00
CA LEU A 154 18.10 3.47 18.73
C LEU A 154 18.60 3.91 20.12
N ARG A 155 19.20 5.11 20.23
CA ARG A 155 19.38 5.79 21.53
C ARG A 155 18.20 6.73 21.77
N HIS A 156 17.72 6.74 23.02
CA HIS A 156 16.56 7.53 23.44
C HIS A 156 16.72 9.02 23.08
N GLY A 157 15.68 9.63 22.53
CA GLY A 157 15.56 11.09 22.38
C GLY A 157 15.90 11.68 21.01
N ARG A 158 16.34 10.89 20.03
CA ARG A 158 16.41 11.28 18.60
C ARG A 158 15.92 10.10 17.79
N SER A 159 14.98 10.27 16.85
CA SER A 159 14.61 9.21 15.89
C SER A 159 15.65 9.22 14.76
N PRO A 160 16.74 8.42 14.84
CA PRO A 160 17.84 8.53 13.91
C PRO A 160 17.54 7.59 12.75
N GLY A 161 17.04 8.12 11.63
CA GLY A 161 16.91 7.34 10.39
C GLY A 161 15.64 7.54 9.57
N LEU A 162 14.68 8.36 10.01
CA LEU A 162 13.55 8.79 9.19
C LEU A 162 13.82 10.18 8.62
N ASP A 163 13.67 10.34 7.31
CA ASP A 163 13.63 11.64 6.66
C ASP A 163 12.34 12.42 7.03
N ASP A 164 12.14 13.59 6.43
CA ASP A 164 10.95 14.40 6.69
C ASP A 164 9.64 13.70 6.26
N LEU A 165 9.69 12.87 5.20
CA LEU A 165 8.56 12.04 4.79
C LEU A 165 8.29 10.97 5.85
N GLY A 166 9.31 10.24 6.31
CA GLY A 166 9.20 9.24 7.35
C GLY A 166 8.63 9.79 8.65
N ARG A 167 9.05 10.99 9.06
CA ARG A 167 8.49 11.69 10.22
C ARG A 167 7.02 12.04 10.04
N ARG A 168 6.61 12.48 8.85
CA ARG A 168 5.20 12.72 8.54
C ARG A 168 4.41 11.42 8.61
N ILE A 169 4.89 10.35 7.96
CA ILE A 169 4.25 9.03 7.97
C ILE A 169 4.08 8.50 9.39
N LEU A 170 5.10 8.68 10.24
CA LEU A 170 5.07 8.23 11.63
C LEU A 170 3.83 8.76 12.39
N THR A 171 3.40 10.00 12.11
CA THR A 171 2.23 10.61 12.78
C THR A 171 0.91 9.89 12.48
N PHE A 172 0.81 9.18 11.34
CA PHE A 172 -0.39 8.44 10.94
C PHE A 172 -0.12 6.96 10.62
N ALA A 173 1.01 6.42 11.08
CA ALA A 173 1.44 5.04 10.85
C ALA A 173 0.39 3.96 11.24
N PRO A 174 -0.41 4.10 12.32
CA PRO A 174 -1.49 3.17 12.60
C PRO A 174 -2.54 3.11 11.48
N ARG A 175 -2.90 4.27 10.90
CA ARG A 175 -3.84 4.35 9.77
C ARG A 175 -3.25 3.75 8.50
N VAL A 176 -1.97 3.98 8.24
CA VAL A 176 -1.23 3.37 7.11
C VAL A 176 -1.31 1.86 7.22
N ARG A 177 -0.90 1.31 8.37
CA ARG A 177 -0.93 -0.14 8.65
C ARG A 177 -2.34 -0.72 8.50
N ALA A 178 -3.35 -0.08 9.09
CA ALA A 178 -4.73 -0.55 9.03
C ALA A 178 -5.27 -0.56 7.60
N THR A 179 -4.97 0.47 6.80
CA THR A 179 -5.42 0.56 5.41
C THR A 179 -4.75 -0.52 4.56
N LEU A 180 -3.44 -0.71 4.71
CA LEU A 180 -2.68 -1.71 3.94
C LEU A 180 -2.99 -3.16 4.33
N LEU A 181 -3.62 -3.41 5.47
CA LEU A 181 -4.01 -4.77 5.89
C LEU A 181 -5.51 -5.05 5.68
N ARG A 182 -6.30 -4.05 5.30
CA ARG A 182 -7.76 -4.15 5.19
C ARG A 182 -8.20 -5.27 4.25
N HIS A 183 -7.50 -5.46 3.15
CA HIS A 183 -7.79 -6.50 2.16
C HIS A 183 -7.56 -7.92 2.72
N THR A 184 -6.69 -8.07 3.73
CA THR A 184 -6.47 -9.35 4.41
C THR A 184 -7.63 -9.71 5.34
N ASP A 185 -8.26 -8.72 5.96
CA ASP A 185 -9.42 -8.93 6.82
C ASP A 185 -10.69 -9.26 6.01
N ALA A 186 -10.85 -8.67 4.82
CA ALA A 186 -11.93 -9.03 3.89
C ALA A 186 -11.84 -10.48 3.36
N ARG A 187 -10.64 -11.08 3.38
CA ARG A 187 -10.40 -12.47 2.96
C ARG A 187 -10.58 -13.49 4.10
N LYS A 188 -10.65 -13.07 5.37
CA LYS A 188 -10.96 -13.98 6.46
C LYS A 188 -12.47 -14.26 6.44
N PRO A 189 -12.92 -15.51 6.22
CA PRO A 189 -14.31 -15.84 6.49
C PRO A 189 -14.61 -15.48 7.96
N PRO A 190 -15.81 -14.99 8.29
CA PRO A 190 -16.15 -14.73 9.69
C PRO A 190 -15.86 -15.99 10.47
N ALA A 191 -15.04 -15.86 11.53
CA ALA A 191 -14.75 -16.97 12.42
C ALA A 191 -16.10 -17.58 12.82
N ARG A 192 -16.33 -18.84 12.49
CA ARG A 192 -17.53 -19.57 12.92
C ARG A 192 -17.60 -19.38 14.43
N GLN A 193 -18.58 -18.61 14.90
CA GLN A 193 -18.90 -18.55 16.32
C GLN A 193 -19.04 -20.00 16.79
N PRO A 194 -18.36 -20.42 17.86
CA PRO A 194 -18.61 -21.72 18.44
C PRO A 194 -20.11 -21.77 18.77
N ARG A 195 -20.82 -22.71 18.13
CA ARG A 195 -22.21 -22.96 18.45
C ARG A 195 -22.29 -23.16 19.97
N PRO A 196 -23.18 -22.45 20.69
CA PRO A 196 -23.39 -22.74 22.10
C PRO A 196 -23.74 -24.22 22.19
N SER A 197 -22.93 -24.96 22.95
CA SER A 197 -23.14 -26.37 23.17
C SER A 197 -24.49 -26.54 23.85
N SER A 198 -25.45 -27.13 23.15
CA SER A 198 -26.71 -27.59 23.70
C SER A 198 -26.46 -28.80 24.59
N ARG A 199 -25.96 -28.53 25.80
CA ARG A 199 -26.03 -29.42 26.96
C ARG A 199 -26.47 -28.55 28.13
N HIS A 200 -27.75 -28.64 28.45
CA HIS A 200 -28.38 -28.48 29.78
C HIS A 200 -29.85 -28.13 29.55
N ALA A 201 -30.65 -29.15 29.28
CA ALA A 201 -32.11 -29.12 29.42
C ALA A 201 -32.63 -30.54 29.60
N GLN A 202 -32.18 -31.22 30.65
CA GLN A 202 -32.93 -32.31 31.29
C GLN A 202 -32.59 -32.28 32.78
N VAL A 203 -33.49 -31.69 33.56
CA VAL A 203 -33.78 -32.05 34.96
C VAL A 203 -35.28 -32.27 35.00
#